data_AF-A0A183H1N5-F1
#
_entry.id   AF-A0A183H1N5-F1
#
_cell.length_a   1.000
_cell.length_b   1.000
_cell.length_c   1.000
_cell.angle_alpha   90.00
_cell.angle_beta   90.00
_cell.angle_gamma   90.00
#
_symmetry.space_group_name_H-M   'P 1'
#
loop_
_entity.id
_entity.type
_entity.pdbx_description
1 polymer ?
#
loop_
_entity_poly.entity_id
_entity_poly.type
_entity_poly.pdbx_seq_one_letter_code
_entity_poly.pdbx_strand_id
1 'polypeptide(L)' 'MLRNINQSKSCNGTRLAVKKLVSNVVEVTILTGLYKGEDVLIPRIPMIPTDMPFQFKRLRFPIRLAFAFTINKAQANL' A
#
# COMPACT_ATOMS: atom_id res chain seq x y z
N MET A 1 9.59 -6.30 -1.04
CA MET A 1 9.50 -5.49 0.20
C MET A 1 8.77 -4.19 -0.14
N LEU A 2 7.58 -3.94 0.42
CA LEU A 2 6.92 -2.64 0.30
C LEU A 2 7.65 -1.70 1.27
N ARG A 3 8.31 -0.66 0.75
CA ARG A 3 9.05 0.28 1.58
C ARG A 3 8.03 1.08 2.40
N ASN A 4 8.15 1.01 3.73
CA ASN A 4 7.40 1.83 4.67
C ASN A 4 7.58 3.30 4.27
N ILE A 5 6.55 3.90 3.67
CA ILE A 5 6.38 5.35 3.78
C ILE A 5 6.11 5.57 5.26
N ASN A 6 6.91 6.39 5.93
CA ASN A 6 6.62 6.90 7.27
C ASN A 6 5.36 7.79 7.25
N GLN A 7 4.20 7.23 6.92
CA GLN A 7 2.92 7.68 7.43
C GLN A 7 2.70 6.78 8.64
N SER A 8 2.91 7.31 9.84
CA SER A 8 2.74 6.63 11.15
C SER A 8 1.40 5.89 11.33
N LYS A 9 0.49 6.01 10.37
CA LYS A 9 -0.86 5.45 10.34
C LYS A 9 -1.04 4.26 9.39
N SER A 10 -0.04 3.92 8.58
CA SER A 10 -0.11 2.86 7.55
C SER A 10 0.79 1.67 7.92
N CYS A 11 0.32 0.84 8.86
CA CYS A 11 0.98 -0.43 9.18
C CYS A 11 0.76 -1.48 8.07
N ASN A 12 1.78 -2.31 7.80
CA ASN A 12 1.61 -3.48 6.94
C ASN A 12 0.47 -4.35 7.47
N GLY A 13 -0.57 -4.59 6.66
CA GLY A 13 -1.75 -5.38 7.05
C GLY A 13 -3.02 -4.58 7.36
N THR A 14 -2.96 -3.24 7.35
CA THR A 14 -4.17 -2.41 7.46
C THR A 14 -5.08 -2.60 6.25
N ARG A 15 -6.36 -2.93 6.48
CA ARG A 15 -7.38 -2.96 5.42
C ARG A 15 -7.84 -1.54 5.12
N LEU A 16 -7.95 -1.24 3.83
CA LEU A 16 -8.29 0.08 3.31
C LEU A 16 -9.47 -0.05 2.35
N ALA A 17 -10.44 0.85 2.44
CA ALA A 17 -11.48 1.02 1.43
C ALA A 17 -11.12 2.18 0.51
N VAL A 18 -11.16 1.97 -0.80
CA VAL A 18 -10.93 3.07 -1.77
C VAL A 18 -12.16 3.95 -1.81
N LYS A 19 -11.96 5.25 -1.58
CA LYS A 19 -12.99 6.27 -1.67
C LYS A 19 -12.91 7.03 -3.00
N LYS A 20 -11.70 7.38 -3.43
CA LYS A 20 -11.46 8.07 -4.70
C LYS A 20 -10.13 7.68 -5.34
N LEU A 21 -10.14 7.49 -6.66
CA LEU A 21 -8.94 7.30 -7.47
C LEU A 21 -8.67 8.56 -8.28
N VAL A 22 -7.48 9.12 -8.14
CA VAL A 22 -6.97 10.26 -8.93
C VAL A 22 -5.62 9.87 -9.52
N SER A 23 -5.16 10.56 -10.57
CA SER A 23 -3.99 10.17 -11.38
C SER A 23 -2.71 9.88 -10.57
N ASN A 24 -2.48 10.60 -9.46
CA ASN A 24 -1.27 10.52 -8.65
C ASN A 24 -1.52 10.16 -7.18
N VAL A 25 -2.77 10.10 -6.75
CA VAL A 25 -3.17 9.91 -5.35
C VAL A 25 -4.42 9.04 -5.27
N VAL A 26 -4.47 8.15 -4.30
CA VAL A 26 -5.69 7.42 -3.91
C VAL A 26 -6.14 7.90 -2.54
N GLU A 27 -7.41 8.28 -2.43
CA GLU A 27 -8.07 8.54 -1.15
C GLU A 27 -8.67 7.23 -0.64
N VAL A 28 -8.32 6.85 0.58
CA VAL A 28 -8.80 5.63 1.22
C VAL A 28 -9.25 5.88 2.65
N THR A 29 -10.18 5.07 3.13
CA THR A 29 -10.58 5.03 4.54
C THR A 29 -9.98 3.80 5.21
N ILE A 30 -9.45 3.96 6.41
CA ILE A 30 -8.87 2.88 7.21
C ILE A 30 -9.98 2.03 7.83
N LEU A 31 -9.97 0.72 7.59
CA LEU A 31 -11.02 -0.19 8.05
C LEU A 31 -10.66 -0.93 9.35
N THR A 32 -9.38 -1.00 9.70
CA THR A 32 -8.86 -1.83 10.80
C THR A 32 -7.69 -1.14 11.51
N GLY A 33 -7.49 -1.44 12.80
CA GLY A 33 -6.38 -0.92 13.60
C GLY A 33 -6.72 0.39 14.33
N LEU A 34 -5.70 1.02 14.90
CA LEU A 34 -5.83 2.19 15.77
C LEU A 34 -6.50 3.40 15.10
N TYR A 35 -6.31 3.56 13.79
CA TYR A 35 -6.77 4.71 13.01
C TYR A 35 -8.04 4.41 12.20
N LYS A 36 -8.85 3.43 12.63
CA LYS A 36 -10.08 3.05 11.93
C LYS A 36 -11.02 4.25 11.77
N GLY A 37 -11.55 4.41 10.55
CA GLY A 37 -12.45 5.50 10.18
C GLY A 37 -11.75 6.76 9.68
N GLU A 38 -10.44 6.87 9.83
CA GLU A 38 -9.70 7.99 9.26
C GLU A 38 -9.53 7.86 7.74
N ASP A 39 -9.63 9.01 7.06
CA ASP A 39 -9.31 9.14 5.65
C ASP A 39 -7.83 9.51 5.48
N VAL A 40 -7.15 8.80 4.57
CA VAL A 40 -5.74 9.01 4.25
C VAL A 40 -5.52 9.06 2.75
N LEU A 41 -4.52 9.86 2.35
CA LEU A 41 -4.10 10.00 0.96
C LEU A 41 -2.83 9.17 0.71
N ILE A 42 -2.90 8.30 -0.30
CA ILE A 42 -1.80 7.42 -0.70
C ILE A 42 -1.24 7.90 -2.05
N PRO A 43 -0.04 8.51 -2.08
CA PRO A 43 0.64 8.88 -3.31
C PRO A 43 1.32 7.68 -3.99
N ARG A 44 1.71 7.85 -5.26
CA ARG A 44 2.57 6.89 -5.96
C ARG A 44 4.01 7.00 -5.43
N ILE A 45 4.64 5.86 -5.13
CA ILE A 45 6.05 5.79 -4.74
C ILE A 45 6.90 5.35 -5.94
N PRO A 46 8.11 5.93 -6.13
CA PRO A 46 9.14 5.34 -6.96
C PRO A 46 9.58 3.96 -6.48
N MET A 47 9.54 3.00 -7.39
CA MET A 47 10.20 1.71 -7.24
C MET A 47 11.34 1.65 -8.26
N ILE A 48 12.57 1.56 -7.76
CA ILE A 48 13.79 1.49 -8.55
C ILE A 48 14.33 0.06 -8.38
N PRO A 49 14.25 -0.79 -9.42
CA PRO A 49 14.94 -2.07 -9.43
C PRO A 49 16.45 -1.85 -9.55
N THR A 50 17.23 -2.68 -8.87
CA THR A 50 18.70 -2.62 -8.82
C THR A 50 19.36 -3.70 -9.67
N ASP A 51 18.57 -4.57 -10.29
CA ASP A 51 18.95 -5.78 -11.03
C ASP A 51 18.85 -5.61 -12.56
N MET A 52 18.67 -4.38 -13.04
CA MET A 52 18.55 -4.07 -14.47
C MET A 52 19.82 -3.44 -15.04
N PRO A 53 20.19 -3.72 -16.29
CA PRO A 53 21.38 -3.15 -16.94
C PRO A 53 21.23 -1.64 -17.27
N PHE A 54 20.12 -1.01 -16.87
CA PHE A 54 19.82 0.41 -17.08
C PHE A 54 19.05 0.99 -15.90
N GLN A 55 19.10 2.32 -15.75
CA GLN A 55 18.31 3.02 -14.73
C GLN A 55 16.83 2.99 -15.08
N PHE A 56 16.04 2.31 -14.25
CA PHE A 56 14.59 2.23 -14.41
C PHE A 56 13.90 2.71 -13.13
N LYS A 57 12.83 3.51 -13.28
CA LYS A 57 11.99 3.96 -12.17
C LYS A 57 10.53 3.75 -12.52
N ARG A 58 9.84 2.96 -11.72
CA ARG A 58 8.40 2.70 -11.85
C ARG A 58 7.63 3.38 -10.74
N LEU A 59 6.64 4.20 -11.07
CA LEU A 59 5.73 4.79 -10.09
C LEU A 59 4.55 3.86 -9.79
N ARG A 60 4.43 3.41 -8.55
CA ARG A 60 3.38 2.49 -8.11
C ARG A 60 2.72 2.99 -6.82
N PHE A 61 1.41 2.81 -6.69
CA PHE A 61 0.76 2.94 -5.39
C PHE A 61 1.19 1.78 -4.47
N PRO A 62 1.53 2.04 -3.20
CA PRO A 62 1.93 1.03 -2.21
C PRO A 62 0.76 0.20 -1.67
N ILE A 63 -0.27 -0.06 -2.49
CA ILE A 63 -1.45 -0.86 -2.13
C ILE A 63 -1.47 -2.17 -2.89
N ARG A 64 -2.11 -3.19 -2.30
CA ARG A 64 -2.35 -4.49 -2.91
C ARG A 64 -3.84 -4.79 -2.82
N LEU A 65 -4.39 -5.34 -3.90
CA LEU A 65 -5.78 -5.79 -3.93
C LEU A 65 -5.97 -6.91 -2.89
N ALA A 66 -7.03 -6.82 -2.10
CA ALA A 66 -7.33 -7.75 -1.02
C ALA A 66 -8.84 -8.07 -1.00
N PHE A 67 -9.33 -8.80 -2.02
CA PHE A 67 -10.71 -9.28 -2.07
C PHE A 67 -10.87 -10.67 -1.42
N ALA A 68 -9.87 -11.55 -1.57
CA ALA A 68 -9.74 -12.83 -0.88
C ALA A 68 -8.26 -13.22 -0.87
N PHE A 69 -7.72 -13.66 0.27
CA PHE A 69 -6.35 -14.20 0.35
C PHE A 69 -6.41 -15.72 0.31
N THR A 70 -5.61 -16.35 -0.56
CA THR A 70 -5.29 -17.78 -0.41
C THR A 70 -4.46 -17.98 0.86
N ILE A 71 -4.84 -18.99 1.65
CA ILE A 71 -4.43 -19.26 3.04
C ILE A 71 -2.90 -19.17 3.25
N ASN A 72 -2.09 -19.54 2.26
CA ASN A 72 -0.62 -19.55 2.35
C ASN A 72 0.03 -18.16 2.58
N LYS A 73 -0.68 -17.04 2.36
CA LYS A 73 -0.15 -15.70 2.62
C LYS A 73 -0.51 -15.14 4.00
N ALA A 74 -1.42 -15.81 4.73
CA ALA A 74 -1.80 -15.43 6.09
C ALA A 74 -0.81 -15.93 7.15
N GLN A 75 0.04 -16.90 6.82
CA GLN A 75 0.99 -17.52 7.77
C GLN A 75 2.36 -16.83 7.85
N ALA A 76 2.72 -15.96 6.90
CA ALA A 76 3.98 -15.21 6.95
C ALA A 76 3.92 -13.94 7.82
N ASN A 77 2.76 -13.68 8.43
CA ASN A 77 2.47 -12.48 9.23
C ASN A 77 2.04 -12.80 10.68
N LEU A 78 2.35 -14.00 11.17
CA LEU A 78 2.43 -14.28 12.61
C LEU A 78 3.89 -14.18 13.05
#